data_AF-A0A7X2D8R7-F1
#
_entry.id   AF-A0A7X2D8R7-F1
#
_cell.length_a   1.000
_cell.length_b   1.000
_cell.length_c   1.000
_cell.angle_alpha   90.00
_cell.angle_beta   90.00
_cell.angle_gamma   90.00
#
_symmetry.space_group_name_H-M   'P 1'
#
loop_
_entity.id
_entity.type
_entity.pdbx_description
1 polymer ?
#
loop_
_entity_poly.entity_id
_entity_poly.type
_entity_poly.pdbx_seq_one_letter_code
_entity_poly.pdbx_strand_id
1 'polypeptide(L)'
;MRFHIPTRIFFGSGMISRLKEIVEEDFKDASLFLVTDKGIIEAGIADKVLSHFPGIPVFGEVEQNPKHTTINRAGEIVRKIKPDLVIGLGGGSSLDAAKAIALLATNPGEIEDYEGKGKYKSPPLPVLAIPTTCGTASEVTWVSVVTHTERMFKMSIKGPHMFPAVALVDPDLLVTLPPSLVASTGLDALTHAVEAYTVKSATFLTDI
;
A
#
# COMPACT_ATOMS: atom_id res chain seq x y z
N MET A 1 8.35 -15.46 -21.42
CA MET A 1 8.24 -14.08 -20.92
C MET A 1 6.87 -13.93 -20.25
N ARG A 2 6.78 -13.39 -19.03
CA ARG A 2 5.51 -13.21 -18.30
C ARG A 2 5.47 -11.78 -17.77
N PHE A 3 4.55 -10.97 -18.29
CA PHE A 3 4.20 -9.67 -17.75
C PHE A 3 2.92 -9.84 -16.93
N HIS A 4 2.87 -9.28 -15.72
CA HIS A 4 1.75 -9.51 -14.82
C HIS A 4 1.57 -8.35 -13.85
N ILE A 5 0.45 -7.64 -14.00
CA ILE A 5 -0.04 -6.63 -13.07
C ILE A 5 -1.54 -6.95 -12.88
N PRO A 6 -1.92 -7.68 -11.82
CA PRO A 6 -3.31 -8.05 -11.57
C PRO A 6 -4.12 -6.91 -10.93
N THR A 7 -3.46 -5.87 -10.45
CA THR A 7 -4.09 -4.70 -9.82
C THR A 7 -4.98 -3.96 -10.81
N ARG A 8 -6.25 -3.73 -10.45
CA ARG A 8 -7.13 -2.84 -11.18
C ARG A 8 -6.77 -1.39 -10.87
N ILE A 9 -6.50 -0.57 -11.89
CA ILE A 9 -6.03 0.80 -11.71
C ILE A 9 -7.14 1.78 -12.14
N PHE A 10 -7.57 2.63 -11.21
CA PHE A 10 -8.42 3.78 -11.46
C PHE A 10 -7.55 5.03 -11.38
N PHE A 11 -7.32 5.69 -12.52
CA PHE A 11 -6.44 6.85 -12.61
C PHE A 11 -7.22 8.07 -13.11
N GLY A 12 -7.08 9.21 -12.43
CA GLY A 12 -7.62 10.48 -12.90
C GLY A 12 -7.80 11.51 -11.78
N SER A 13 -7.89 12.79 -12.16
CA SER A 13 -8.23 13.87 -11.21
C SER A 13 -9.63 13.68 -10.64
N GLY A 14 -9.77 13.92 -9.34
CA GLY A 14 -11.01 13.78 -8.59
C GLY A 14 -11.46 12.33 -8.39
N MET A 15 -10.62 11.33 -8.70
CA MET A 15 -10.98 9.93 -8.58
C MET A 15 -11.37 9.53 -7.15
N ILE A 16 -10.85 10.23 -6.13
CA ILE A 16 -11.20 9.98 -4.73
C ILE A 16 -12.71 10.12 -4.48
N SER A 17 -13.40 10.97 -5.23
CA SER A 17 -14.87 11.15 -5.12
C SER A 17 -15.67 9.90 -5.50
N ARG A 18 -15.07 8.98 -6.27
CA ARG A 18 -15.66 7.70 -6.68
C ARG A 18 -15.24 6.55 -5.77
N LEU A 19 -14.52 6.80 -4.68
CA LEU A 19 -14.00 5.76 -3.79
C LEU A 19 -15.09 4.79 -3.32
N LYS A 20 -16.26 5.31 -2.91
CA LYS A 20 -17.37 4.47 -2.47
C LYS A 20 -17.89 3.54 -3.58
N GLU A 21 -18.09 4.08 -4.78
CA GLU A 21 -18.51 3.32 -5.96
C GLU A 21 -17.51 2.21 -6.29
N ILE A 22 -16.20 2.54 -6.27
CA ILE A 22 -15.11 1.59 -6.55
C ILE A 22 -15.08 0.45 -5.52
N VAL A 23 -15.26 0.76 -4.22
CA VAL A 23 -15.33 -0.27 -3.17
C VAL A 23 -16.57 -1.13 -3.35
N GLU A 24 -17.73 -0.53 -3.66
CA GLU A 24 -18.98 -1.26 -3.85
C GLU A 24 -18.98 -2.18 -5.09
N GLU A 25 -18.16 -1.89 -6.11
CA GLU A 25 -18.04 -2.70 -7.32
C GLU A 25 -17.45 -4.09 -7.04
N ASP A 26 -16.37 -4.16 -6.25
CA ASP A 26 -15.60 -5.40 -6.01
C ASP A 26 -15.76 -5.95 -4.58
N PHE A 27 -16.15 -5.10 -3.62
CA PHE A 27 -16.14 -5.39 -2.18
C PHE A 27 -17.43 -4.89 -1.50
N LYS A 28 -18.57 -5.12 -2.15
CA LYS A 28 -19.88 -4.74 -1.61
C LYS A 28 -20.08 -5.26 -0.19
N ASP A 29 -20.57 -4.38 0.70
CA ASP A 29 -20.84 -4.65 2.11
C ASP A 29 -19.61 -5.08 2.94
N ALA A 30 -18.38 -4.91 2.40
CA ALA A 30 -17.14 -5.22 3.09
C ALA A 30 -16.93 -4.33 4.31
N SER A 31 -16.54 -4.95 5.42
CA SER A 31 -16.00 -4.22 6.56
C SER A 31 -14.59 -3.70 6.24
N LEU A 32 -14.33 -2.43 6.54
CA LEU A 32 -13.13 -1.72 6.08
C LEU A 32 -12.15 -1.45 7.23
N PHE A 33 -10.86 -1.40 6.91
CA PHE A 33 -9.82 -0.96 7.84
C PHE A 33 -8.84 -0.02 7.14
N LEU A 34 -8.75 1.22 7.62
CA LEU A 34 -7.85 2.22 7.04
C LEU A 34 -6.47 2.16 7.70
N VAL A 35 -5.43 2.01 6.89
CA VAL A 35 -4.02 2.11 7.29
C VAL A 35 -3.43 3.37 6.67
N THR A 36 -2.88 4.24 7.51
CA THR A 36 -2.30 5.52 7.10
C THR A 36 -1.23 5.98 8.09
N ASP A 37 -0.62 7.13 7.83
CA ASP A 37 0.34 7.79 8.70
C ASP A 37 -0.20 9.10 9.29
N LYS A 38 0.49 9.59 10.32
CA LYS A 38 0.10 10.82 11.04
C LYS A 38 0.11 12.05 10.14
N GLY A 39 1.05 12.15 9.19
CA GLY A 39 1.14 13.31 8.30
C GLY A 39 -0.05 13.41 7.37
N ILE A 40 -0.55 12.27 6.87
CA ILE A 40 -1.76 12.20 6.05
C ILE A 40 -3.02 12.57 6.84
N ILE A 41 -3.09 12.19 8.12
CA ILE A 41 -4.17 12.61 9.03
C ILE A 41 -4.10 14.11 9.29
N GLU A 42 -2.94 14.62 9.68
CA GLU A 42 -2.72 16.04 9.97
C GLU A 42 -2.96 16.95 8.75
N ALA A 43 -2.70 16.44 7.54
CA ALA A 43 -3.00 17.13 6.29
C ALA A 43 -4.49 17.10 5.88
N GLY A 44 -5.36 16.43 6.64
CA GLY A 44 -6.79 16.30 6.32
C GLY A 44 -7.08 15.41 5.10
N ILE A 45 -6.08 14.66 4.62
CA ILE A 45 -6.25 13.77 3.46
C ILE A 45 -7.03 12.51 3.87
N ALA A 46 -6.82 12.01 5.09
CA ALA A 46 -7.59 10.89 5.63
C ALA A 46 -9.10 11.18 5.65
N ASP A 47 -9.50 12.44 5.86
CA ASP A 47 -10.90 12.85 5.88
C ASP A 47 -11.60 12.62 4.53
N LYS A 48 -10.84 12.69 3.42
CA LYS A 48 -11.37 12.35 2.10
C LYS A 48 -11.87 10.90 2.06
N VAL A 49 -11.14 9.95 2.65
CA VAL A 49 -11.58 8.56 2.77
C VAL A 49 -12.72 8.41 3.80
N LEU A 50 -12.57 9.02 4.98
CA LEU A 50 -13.54 8.88 6.07
C LEU A 50 -14.90 9.51 5.75
N SER A 51 -14.96 10.51 4.88
CA SER A 51 -16.22 11.09 4.39
C SER A 51 -17.06 10.11 3.57
N HIS A 52 -16.44 9.14 2.90
CA HIS A 52 -17.15 8.07 2.19
C HIS A 52 -17.56 6.94 3.13
N PHE A 53 -16.78 6.70 4.19
CA PHE A 53 -16.97 5.59 5.12
C PHE A 53 -16.85 6.06 6.58
N PRO A 54 -17.87 6.76 7.10
CA PRO A 54 -17.82 7.29 8.46
C PRO A 54 -17.76 6.16 9.49
N GLY A 55 -16.83 6.28 10.44
CA GLY A 55 -16.71 5.36 11.57
C GLY A 55 -15.92 4.07 11.30
N ILE A 56 -15.29 3.91 10.13
CA ILE A 56 -14.40 2.77 9.90
C ILE A 56 -13.18 2.85 10.84
N PRO A 57 -12.67 1.73 11.37
CA PRO A 57 -11.50 1.75 12.21
C PRO A 57 -10.23 2.17 11.43
N VAL A 58 -9.36 2.91 12.10
CA VAL A 58 -8.15 3.51 11.51
C VAL A 58 -6.91 3.11 12.31
N PHE A 59 -5.86 2.72 11.61
CA PHE A 59 -4.49 2.64 12.11
C PHE A 59 -3.67 3.76 11.47
N GLY A 60 -3.48 4.85 12.21
CA GLY A 60 -2.83 6.07 11.74
C GLY A 60 -1.39 6.26 12.22
N GLU A 61 -0.74 5.17 12.64
CA GLU A 61 0.54 5.22 13.36
C GLU A 61 1.72 4.70 12.53
N VAL A 62 1.57 4.57 11.21
CA VAL A 62 2.66 4.14 10.34
C VAL A 62 3.77 5.19 10.32
N GLU A 63 5.01 4.77 10.57
CA GLU A 63 6.19 5.62 10.41
C GLU A 63 6.82 5.49 9.02
N GLN A 64 7.66 6.46 8.65
CA GLN A 64 8.53 6.29 7.48
C GLN A 64 9.43 5.07 7.65
N ASN A 65 9.54 4.25 6.61
CA ASN A 65 10.23 2.95 6.64
C ASN A 65 9.62 2.03 7.74
N PRO A 66 8.38 1.54 7.54
CA PRO A 66 7.57 0.95 8.60
C PRO A 66 8.33 -0.16 9.33
N LYS A 67 8.30 -0.12 10.65
CA LYS A 67 9.01 -1.06 11.52
C LYS A 67 8.19 -2.34 11.70
N HIS A 68 8.87 -3.47 11.76
CA HIS A 68 8.26 -4.77 12.07
C HIS A 68 7.40 -4.74 13.35
N THR A 69 7.83 -4.06 14.42
CA THR A 69 7.07 -3.88 15.66
C THR A 69 5.76 -3.12 15.46
N THR A 70 5.76 -2.04 14.67
CA THR A 70 4.55 -1.28 14.33
C THR A 70 3.59 -2.14 13.52
N ILE A 71 4.11 -2.90 12.55
CA ILE A 71 3.32 -3.83 11.74
C ILE A 71 2.74 -4.97 12.58
N ASN A 72 3.51 -5.56 13.50
CA ASN A 72 3.05 -6.66 14.36
C ASN A 72 1.93 -6.20 15.29
N ARG A 73 2.06 -5.00 15.89
CA ARG A 73 0.99 -4.38 16.69
C ARG A 73 -0.27 -4.14 15.86
N ALA A 74 -0.13 -3.60 14.65
CA ALA A 74 -1.26 -3.42 13.74
C ALA A 74 -1.88 -4.78 13.31
N GLY A 75 -1.06 -5.82 13.17
CA GLY A 75 -1.47 -7.20 12.94
C GLY A 75 -2.38 -7.75 14.05
N GLU A 76 -2.08 -7.46 15.32
CA GLU A 76 -2.96 -7.82 16.43
C GLU A 76 -4.30 -7.08 16.39
N ILE A 77 -4.27 -5.79 16.04
CA ILE A 77 -5.47 -4.94 15.95
C ILE A 77 -6.37 -5.44 14.82
N VAL A 78 -5.82 -5.63 13.62
CA VAL A 78 -6.59 -6.03 12.43
C VAL A 78 -7.21 -7.42 12.61
N ARG A 79 -6.53 -8.35 13.30
CA ARG A 79 -7.09 -9.68 13.62
C ARG A 79 -8.27 -9.65 14.58
N LYS A 80 -8.36 -8.62 15.44
CA LYS A 80 -9.51 -8.42 16.33
C LYS A 80 -10.69 -7.79 15.58
N ILE A 81 -10.40 -6.82 14.72
CA ILE A 81 -11.40 -6.11 13.90
C ILE A 81 -11.99 -7.04 12.83
N LYS A 82 -11.14 -7.87 12.22
CA LYS A 82 -11.50 -8.79 11.13
C LYS A 82 -12.16 -8.08 9.94
N PRO A 83 -11.51 -7.06 9.35
CA PRO A 83 -12.04 -6.42 8.16
C PRO A 83 -12.01 -7.38 6.97
N ASP A 84 -12.83 -7.09 5.97
CA ASP A 84 -12.82 -7.78 4.68
C ASP A 84 -11.88 -7.09 3.68
N LEU A 85 -11.66 -5.78 3.83
CA LEU A 85 -10.80 -4.96 2.96
C LEU A 85 -9.91 -4.01 3.78
N VAL A 86 -8.62 -3.99 3.44
CA VAL A 86 -7.68 -2.98 3.97
C VAL A 86 -7.54 -1.84 2.95
N ILE A 87 -7.76 -0.61 3.39
CA ILE A 87 -7.47 0.58 2.59
C ILE A 87 -6.11 1.13 3.03
N GLY A 88 -5.14 1.15 2.13
CA GLY A 88 -3.86 1.82 2.35
C GLY A 88 -3.90 3.23 1.78
N LEU A 89 -3.68 4.25 2.60
CA LEU A 89 -3.64 5.65 2.18
C LEU A 89 -2.29 6.25 2.58
N GLY A 90 -1.55 6.80 1.61
CA GLY A 90 -0.29 7.48 1.89
C GLY A 90 0.79 7.23 0.84
N GLY A 91 2.05 7.46 1.20
CA GLY A 91 3.21 7.08 0.38
C GLY A 91 3.55 5.58 0.53
N GLY A 92 4.67 5.16 -0.07
CA GLY A 92 5.08 3.75 -0.07
C GLY A 92 5.21 3.11 1.31
N SER A 93 5.52 3.87 2.37
CA SER A 93 5.54 3.34 3.75
C SER A 93 4.15 2.89 4.22
N SER A 94 3.12 3.69 4.00
CA SER A 94 1.73 3.37 4.37
C SER A 94 1.17 2.24 3.51
N LEU A 95 1.53 2.19 2.22
CA LEU A 95 1.11 1.13 1.31
C LEU A 95 1.79 -0.21 1.62
N ASP A 96 3.09 -0.19 1.95
CA ASP A 96 3.81 -1.39 2.39
C ASP A 96 3.27 -1.91 3.71
N ALA A 97 2.97 -1.00 4.65
CA ALA A 97 2.32 -1.33 5.91
C ALA A 97 0.94 -1.97 5.69
N ALA A 98 0.10 -1.39 4.83
CA ALA A 98 -1.23 -1.91 4.51
C ALA A 98 -1.15 -3.35 3.97
N LYS A 99 -0.23 -3.62 3.04
CA LYS A 99 0.01 -4.97 2.50
C LYS A 99 0.46 -5.96 3.58
N ALA A 100 1.38 -5.56 4.46
CA ALA A 100 1.87 -6.41 5.54
C ALA A 100 0.78 -6.70 6.59
N ILE A 101 -0.02 -5.69 6.95
CA ILE A 101 -1.15 -5.82 7.88
C ILE A 101 -2.24 -6.72 7.29
N ALA A 102 -2.57 -6.56 6.00
CA ALA A 102 -3.49 -7.43 5.29
C ALA A 102 -3.04 -8.90 5.27
N LEU A 103 -1.72 -9.14 5.19
CA LEU A 103 -1.14 -10.48 5.33
C LEU A 103 -1.30 -11.02 6.76
N LEU A 104 -0.99 -10.22 7.78
CA LEU A 104 -1.09 -10.62 9.19
C LEU A 104 -2.54 -10.82 9.68
N ALA A 105 -3.52 -10.27 8.96
CA ALA A 105 -4.94 -10.52 9.21
C ALA A 105 -5.34 -11.97 8.92
N THR A 106 -4.74 -12.61 7.91
CA THR A 106 -5.08 -13.98 7.48
C THR A 106 -4.02 -15.02 7.83
N ASN A 107 -2.80 -14.58 8.15
CA ASN A 107 -1.68 -15.45 8.47
C ASN A 107 -1.18 -15.13 9.91
N PRO A 108 -1.39 -16.02 10.89
CA PRO A 108 -1.01 -15.77 12.29
C PRO A 108 0.51 -15.80 12.47
N GLY A 109 1.01 -15.10 13.49
CA GLY A 109 2.45 -14.92 13.73
C GLY A 109 2.86 -13.46 13.56
N GLU A 110 4.15 -13.28 13.32
CA GLU A 110 4.80 -11.97 13.18
C GLU A 110 5.26 -11.75 11.73
N ILE A 111 5.46 -10.51 11.30
CA ILE A 111 5.78 -10.19 9.89
C ILE A 111 7.13 -10.79 9.45
N GLU A 112 8.03 -10.98 10.40
CA GLU A 112 9.34 -11.62 10.30
C GLU A 112 9.24 -13.05 9.77
N ASP A 113 8.19 -13.79 10.17
CA ASP A 113 7.93 -15.17 9.72
C ASP A 113 7.74 -15.22 8.19
N TYR A 114 7.34 -14.10 7.60
CA TYR A 114 7.00 -13.96 6.20
C TYR A 114 8.10 -13.29 5.36
N GLU A 115 9.29 -13.03 5.92
CA GLU A 115 10.44 -12.50 5.19
C GLU A 115 10.81 -13.40 4.00
N GLY A 116 10.70 -12.88 2.77
CA GLY A 116 11.05 -13.59 1.54
C GLY A 116 9.87 -13.70 0.57
N LYS A 117 9.97 -14.67 -0.35
CA LYS A 117 8.99 -14.85 -1.43
C LYS A 117 8.02 -15.99 -1.11
N GLY A 118 6.74 -15.69 -1.02
CA GLY A 118 5.66 -16.68 -0.91
C GLY A 118 5.66 -17.50 0.38
N LYS A 119 6.06 -16.88 1.50
CA LYS A 119 6.13 -17.56 2.81
C LYS A 119 4.80 -17.59 3.59
N TYR A 120 3.74 -16.98 3.06
CA TYR A 120 2.38 -17.05 3.63
C TYR A 120 1.64 -18.32 3.16
N LYS A 121 0.75 -18.84 4.00
CA LYS A 121 -0.05 -20.05 3.71
C LYS A 121 -1.42 -19.71 3.13
N SER A 122 -2.01 -18.64 3.63
CA SER A 122 -3.30 -18.12 3.18
C SER A 122 -3.08 -16.84 2.38
N PRO A 123 -3.88 -16.57 1.34
CA PRO A 123 -3.87 -15.26 0.68
C PRO A 123 -4.08 -14.13 1.71
N PRO A 124 -3.34 -13.01 1.61
CA PRO A 124 -3.65 -11.77 2.35
C PRO A 124 -5.08 -11.30 2.09
N LEU A 125 -5.63 -10.49 2.99
CA LEU A 125 -6.84 -9.70 2.67
C LEU A 125 -6.58 -8.83 1.43
N PRO A 126 -7.61 -8.54 0.62
CA PRO A 126 -7.46 -7.57 -0.45
C PRO A 126 -7.03 -6.20 0.12
N VAL A 127 -6.24 -5.48 -0.69
CA VAL A 127 -5.82 -4.11 -0.39
C VAL A 127 -6.32 -3.19 -1.49
N LEU A 128 -6.98 -2.08 -1.10
CA LEU A 128 -7.22 -0.92 -1.96
C LEU A 128 -6.15 0.12 -1.62
N ALA A 129 -5.24 0.39 -2.56
CA ALA A 129 -4.14 1.32 -2.38
C ALA A 129 -4.49 2.70 -2.96
N ILE A 130 -4.31 3.75 -2.15
CA ILE A 130 -4.52 5.16 -2.52
C ILE A 130 -3.20 5.90 -2.32
N PRO A 131 -2.32 5.96 -3.34
CA PRO A 131 -1.05 6.65 -3.23
C PRO A 131 -1.25 8.17 -3.08
N THR A 132 -0.46 8.77 -2.19
CA THR A 132 -0.41 10.24 -1.99
C THR A 132 0.99 10.79 -2.27
N THR A 133 1.84 10.00 -2.94
CA THR A 133 3.15 10.41 -3.46
C THR A 133 3.32 9.89 -4.90
N CYS A 134 4.26 10.45 -5.65
CA CYS A 134 4.47 10.13 -7.07
C CYS A 134 5.82 9.44 -7.34
N GLY A 135 6.17 8.43 -6.54
CA GLY A 135 7.50 7.78 -6.61
C GLY A 135 7.48 6.26 -6.61
N THR A 136 6.99 5.67 -5.52
CA THR A 136 7.30 4.28 -5.18
C THR A 136 6.60 3.22 -6.04
N ALA A 137 5.49 3.58 -6.69
CA ALA A 137 4.58 2.64 -7.37
C ALA A 137 4.14 1.44 -6.51
N SER A 138 4.20 1.57 -5.18
CA SER A 138 3.91 0.48 -4.24
C SER A 138 2.48 -0.06 -4.39
N GLU A 139 1.57 0.78 -4.87
CA GLU A 139 0.17 0.50 -5.22
C GLU A 139 -0.01 -0.53 -6.36
N VAL A 140 1.02 -0.78 -7.17
CA VAL A 140 0.98 -1.76 -8.28
C VAL A 140 2.06 -2.83 -8.16
N THR A 141 2.67 -2.99 -6.97
CA THR A 141 3.73 -3.98 -6.75
C THR A 141 3.34 -5.03 -5.72
N TRP A 142 3.89 -6.23 -5.92
CA TRP A 142 3.78 -7.39 -5.04
C TRP A 142 4.79 -7.45 -3.88
N VAL A 143 5.45 -6.35 -3.56
CA VAL A 143 6.49 -6.29 -2.52
C VAL A 143 6.03 -5.36 -1.41
N SER A 144 6.17 -5.78 -0.16
CA SER A 144 6.11 -4.91 1.02
C SER A 144 7.50 -4.87 1.65
N VAL A 145 8.02 -3.67 1.89
CA VAL A 145 9.33 -3.46 2.54
C VAL A 145 9.11 -3.05 3.99
N VAL A 146 9.69 -3.82 4.92
CA VAL A 146 9.53 -3.63 6.36
C VAL A 146 10.91 -3.55 7.02
N THR A 147 11.12 -2.57 7.89
CA THR A 147 12.37 -2.38 8.63
C THR A 147 12.38 -3.26 9.87
N HIS A 148 13.36 -4.16 9.96
CA HIS A 148 13.67 -4.88 11.19
C HIS A 148 14.71 -4.09 11.99
N THR A 149 14.29 -3.52 13.12
CA THR A 149 15.11 -2.54 13.84
C THR A 149 16.34 -3.13 14.51
N GLU A 150 16.26 -4.33 15.05
CA GLU A 150 17.38 -5.02 15.71
C GLU A 150 18.42 -5.51 14.71
N ARG A 151 17.97 -5.99 13.54
CA ARG A 151 18.87 -6.42 12.44
C ARG A 151 19.40 -5.24 11.62
N MET A 152 18.89 -4.02 11.82
CA MET A 152 19.15 -2.84 10.98
C MET A 152 19.00 -3.15 9.49
N PHE A 153 17.96 -3.90 9.13
CA PHE A 153 17.79 -4.47 7.81
C PHE A 153 16.37 -4.26 7.27
N LYS A 154 16.25 -3.98 5.98
CA LYS A 154 14.96 -3.90 5.29
C LYS A 154 14.57 -5.29 4.77
N MET A 155 13.65 -5.93 5.47
CA MET A 155 13.01 -7.17 5.04
C MET A 155 12.09 -6.90 3.84
N SER A 156 12.02 -7.88 2.95
CA SER A 156 11.11 -7.86 1.80
C SER A 156 10.14 -9.03 1.91
N ILE A 157 8.86 -8.72 2.06
CA ILE A 157 7.77 -9.69 2.04
C ILE A 157 7.11 -9.58 0.68
N LYS A 158 7.16 -10.64 -0.12
CA LYS A 158 6.69 -10.59 -1.51
C LYS A 158 6.00 -11.87 -1.95
N GLY A 159 5.06 -11.75 -2.89
CA GLY A 159 4.40 -12.92 -3.46
C GLY A 159 3.21 -12.54 -4.34
N PRO A 160 2.70 -13.47 -5.16
CA PRO A 160 1.68 -13.16 -6.17
C PRO A 160 0.36 -12.60 -5.60
N HIS A 161 0.03 -12.91 -4.35
CA HIS A 161 -1.16 -12.38 -3.66
C HIS A 161 -0.90 -11.11 -2.83
N MET A 162 0.29 -10.51 -2.94
CA MET A 162 0.65 -9.25 -2.25
C MET A 162 0.35 -8.01 -3.10
N PHE A 163 -0.03 -8.16 -4.37
CA PHE A 163 -0.51 -7.02 -5.16
C PHE A 163 -1.77 -6.44 -4.51
N PRO A 164 -1.91 -5.12 -4.44
CA PRO A 164 -3.20 -4.50 -4.19
C PRO A 164 -4.22 -5.00 -5.21
N ALA A 165 -5.45 -5.24 -4.76
CA ALA A 165 -6.54 -5.63 -5.65
C ALA A 165 -6.94 -4.43 -6.52
N VAL A 166 -6.93 -3.23 -5.91
CA VAL A 166 -7.28 -1.97 -6.55
C VAL A 166 -6.23 -0.91 -6.21
N ALA A 167 -5.86 -0.09 -7.19
CA ALA A 167 -5.13 1.16 -7.00
C ALA A 167 -6.00 2.34 -7.45
N LEU A 168 -6.30 3.26 -6.55
CA LEU A 168 -7.01 4.51 -6.85
C LEU A 168 -5.99 5.65 -6.86
N VAL A 169 -5.57 6.04 -8.06
CA VAL A 169 -4.52 7.04 -8.29
C VAL A 169 -5.17 8.38 -8.66
N ASP A 170 -5.24 9.28 -7.69
CA ASP A 170 -5.79 10.62 -7.86
C ASP A 170 -4.68 11.69 -7.71
N PRO A 171 -4.25 12.34 -8.80
CA PRO A 171 -3.24 13.40 -8.75
C PRO A 171 -3.60 14.57 -7.80
N ASP A 172 -4.88 14.79 -7.51
CA ASP A 172 -5.32 15.87 -6.61
C ASP A 172 -4.93 15.61 -5.15
N LEU A 173 -4.55 14.37 -4.82
CA LEU A 173 -4.00 14.01 -3.51
C LEU A 173 -2.52 14.37 -3.36
N LEU A 174 -1.84 14.75 -4.45
CA LEU A 174 -0.44 15.19 -4.45
C LEU A 174 -0.31 16.70 -4.19
N VAL A 175 -1.39 17.48 -4.31
CA VAL A 175 -1.36 18.96 -4.27
C VAL A 175 -0.84 19.49 -2.93
N THR A 176 -1.07 18.76 -1.84
CA THR A 176 -0.60 19.11 -0.50
C THR A 176 0.80 18.58 -0.19
N LEU A 177 1.43 17.85 -1.12
CA LEU A 177 2.76 17.27 -0.92
C LEU A 177 3.81 18.38 -0.96
N PRO A 178 4.68 18.53 0.06
CA PRO A 178 5.73 19.53 0.08
C PRO A 178 6.64 19.44 -1.17
N PRO A 179 7.10 20.58 -1.73
CA PRO A 179 7.93 20.57 -2.95
C PRO A 179 9.19 19.70 -2.86
N SER A 180 9.81 19.61 -1.69
CA SER A 180 10.97 18.73 -1.46
C SER A 180 10.62 17.25 -1.59
N LEU A 181 9.43 16.84 -1.14
CA LEU A 181 8.94 15.47 -1.29
C LEU A 181 8.49 15.19 -2.72
N VAL A 182 7.89 16.15 -3.42
CA VAL A 182 7.61 16.03 -4.86
C VAL A 182 8.90 15.78 -5.64
N ALA A 183 9.95 16.57 -5.39
CA ALA A 183 11.23 16.41 -6.07
C ALA A 183 11.89 15.06 -5.77
N SER A 184 11.94 14.64 -4.50
CA SER A 184 12.58 13.37 -4.14
C SER A 184 11.83 12.16 -4.67
N THR A 185 10.49 12.15 -4.59
CA THR A 185 9.67 11.04 -5.10
C THR A 185 9.62 11.02 -6.62
N GLY A 186 9.68 12.18 -7.29
CA GLY A 186 9.83 12.24 -8.74
C GLY A 186 11.17 11.67 -9.22
N LEU A 187 12.27 11.93 -8.51
CA LEU A 187 13.57 11.32 -8.80
C LEU A 187 13.58 9.81 -8.53
N ASP A 188 12.86 9.35 -7.52
CA ASP A 188 12.65 7.93 -7.24
C ASP A 188 11.94 7.24 -8.42
N ALA A 189 10.83 7.81 -8.92
CA ALA A 189 10.13 7.31 -10.10
C ALA A 189 11.04 7.27 -11.36
N LEU A 190 11.83 8.33 -11.58
CA LEU A 190 12.78 8.37 -12.70
C LEU A 190 13.85 7.27 -12.56
N THR A 191 14.36 7.06 -11.35
CA THR A 191 15.34 6.01 -11.06
C THR A 191 14.75 4.64 -11.37
N HIS A 192 13.52 4.36 -10.90
CA HIS A 192 12.81 3.13 -11.24
C HIS A 192 12.67 2.93 -12.76
N ALA A 193 12.30 3.97 -13.51
CA ALA A 193 12.17 3.87 -14.96
C ALA A 193 13.51 3.55 -15.65
N VAL A 194 14.59 4.25 -15.28
CA VAL A 194 15.93 4.02 -15.85
C VAL A 194 16.46 2.64 -15.49
N GLU A 195 16.33 2.21 -14.23
CA GLU A 195 16.78 0.89 -13.80
C GLU A 195 15.98 -0.23 -14.46
N ALA A 196 14.65 -0.08 -14.56
CA ALA A 196 13.78 -1.05 -15.23
C ALA A 196 14.10 -1.17 -16.73
N TYR A 197 14.44 -0.07 -17.38
CA TYR A 197 14.82 -0.05 -18.81
C TYR A 197 16.20 -0.67 -19.07
N THR A 198 17.11 -0.63 -18.08
CA THR A 198 18.51 -1.04 -18.26
C THR A 198 18.86 -2.38 -17.62
N VAL A 199 17.95 -2.97 -16.83
CA VAL A 199 18.19 -4.25 -16.15
C VAL A 199 18.27 -5.42 -17.15
N LYS A 200 19.05 -6.46 -16.82
CA LYS A 200 19.20 -7.68 -17.65
C LYS A 200 17.88 -8.40 -17.96
N SER A 201 16.86 -8.19 -17.13
CA SER A 201 15.54 -8.80 -17.28
C SER A 201 14.52 -7.90 -17.97
N ALA A 202 14.94 -6.78 -18.57
CA ALA A 202 14.07 -5.91 -19.35
C ALA A 202 13.41 -6.67 -20.51
N THR A 203 12.22 -6.22 -20.89
CA THR A 203 11.38 -6.81 -21.92
C THR A 203 10.72 -5.71 -22.73
N PHE A 204 10.29 -6.03 -23.96
CA PHE A 204 9.54 -5.07 -24.78
C PHE A 204 8.36 -4.41 -24.05
N LEU A 205 7.63 -5.17 -23.21
CA LEU A 205 6.49 -4.64 -22.46
C LEU A 205 6.86 -3.76 -21.26
N THR A 206 8.06 -3.90 -20.71
CA THR A 206 8.53 -3.05 -19.60
C THR A 206 9.23 -1.78 -20.11
N ASP A 207 9.56 -1.73 -21.39
CA ASP A 207 10.23 -0.62 -22.06
C ASP A 207 9.24 0.43 -22.62
N ILE A 208 7.96 0.08 -22.69
CA ILE A 208 6.85 0.93 -23.15
C ILE A 208 5.97 1.39 -22.00
#